data_AF-A0A2M7TND2-F1
#
_entry.id   AF-A0A2M7TND2-F1
#
_cell.length_a   1.000
_cell.length_b   1.000
_cell.length_c   1.000
_cell.angle_alpha   90.00
_cell.angle_beta   90.00
_cell.angle_gamma   90.00
#
_symmetry.space_group_name_H-M   'P 1'
#
loop_
_entity.id
_entity.type
_entity.pdbx_description
1 polymer ?
#
loop_
_entity_poly.entity_id
_entity_poly.type
_entity_poly.pdbx_seq_one_letter_code
_entity_poly.pdbx_strand_id
1 'polypeptide(L)' 'MTKKEKNILWFQEVDKDDVSLVGGKGANLGEMAKAGFPVPRGFIVTSKAYFDFLEENKLKSK' A
#
# COMPACT_ATOMS: atom_id res chain seq x y z
N MET A 1 0.80 -7.12 14.28
CA MET A 1 0.78 -7.26 12.81
C MET A 1 1.79 -6.30 12.22
N THR A 2 2.65 -6.78 11.32
CA THR A 2 3.61 -5.96 10.58
C THR A 2 2.93 -5.25 9.41
N LYS A 3 3.52 -4.18 8.84
CA LYS A 3 2.96 -3.51 7.65
C LYS A 3 2.68 -4.48 6.50
N LYS A 4 3.57 -5.47 6.31
CA LYS A 4 3.48 -6.50 5.26
C LYS A 4 2.27 -7.42 5.38
N GLU A 5 1.63 -7.48 6.55
CA GLU A 5 0.44 -8.30 6.81
C GLU A 5 -0.87 -7.53 6.59
N LYS A 6 -0.81 -6.20 6.42
CA LYS A 6 -1.99 -5.36 6.26
C LYS A 6 -2.44 -5.28 4.80
N ASN A 7 -3.76 -5.34 4.59
CA ASN A 7 -4.38 -5.18 3.27
C ASN A 7 -4.54 -3.69 2.87
N ILE A 8 -4.53 -2.80 3.86
CA ILE A 8 -4.55 -1.36 3.65
C ILE A 8 -3.48 -0.68 4.49
N LEU A 9 -2.96 0.45 3.99
CA LEU A 9 -2.13 1.37 4.76
C LEU A 9 -2.60 2.80 4.51
N TRP A 10 -2.75 3.58 5.58
CA TRP A 10 -3.01 5.02 5.47
C TRP A 10 -1.77 5.73 4.90
N PHE A 11 -1.94 6.84 4.19
CA PHE A 11 -0.79 7.57 3.62
C PHE A 11 0.28 7.91 4.67
N GLN A 12 -0.13 8.24 5.90
CA GLN A 12 0.78 8.54 7.01
C GLN A 12 1.59 7.32 7.50
N GLU A 13 1.18 6.10 7.18
CA GLU A 13 1.89 4.87 7.55
C GLU A 13 2.96 4.47 6.52
N VAL A 14 3.05 5.16 5.38
CA VAL A 14 3.84 4.72 4.21
C VAL A 14 5.00 5.67 3.92
N ASP A 15 6.15 5.14 3.53
CA ASP A 15 7.32 5.89 3.05
C ASP A 15 7.95 5.24 1.81
N LYS A 16 9.05 5.82 1.33
CA LYS A 16 9.84 5.31 0.20
C LYS A 16 10.33 3.87 0.36
N ASP A 17 10.43 3.34 1.59
CA ASP A 17 10.91 1.97 1.80
C ASP A 17 9.80 0.92 1.60
N ASP A 18 8.54 1.36 1.54
CA ASP A 18 7.37 0.51 1.36
C ASP A 18 6.98 0.27 -0.12
N VAL A 19 7.80 0.69 -1.09
CA VAL A 19 7.48 0.61 -2.54
C VAL A 19 7.05 -0.78 -3.01
N SER A 20 7.64 -1.85 -2.44
CA SER A 20 7.26 -3.23 -2.78
C SER A 20 5.82 -3.60 -2.35
N LEU A 21 5.28 -2.88 -1.37
CA LEU A 21 3.97 -3.12 -0.79
C LEU A 21 2.89 -2.20 -1.38
N VAL A 22 3.26 -0.98 -1.80
CA VAL A 22 2.30 0.09 -2.16
C VAL A 22 2.53 0.70 -3.55
N GLY A 23 3.61 0.28 -4.22
CA GLY A 23 4.08 0.87 -5.47
C GLY A 23 4.69 2.26 -5.32
N GLY A 24 5.37 2.74 -6.36
CA GLY A 24 6.07 4.04 -6.32
C GLY A 24 5.14 5.25 -6.13
N LYS A 25 3.91 5.20 -6.66
CA LYS A 25 2.91 6.27 -6.46
C LYS A 25 2.45 6.35 -5.01
N GLY A 26 2.12 5.20 -4.40
CA GLY A 26 1.71 5.13 -3.00
C GLY A 26 2.80 5.60 -2.06
N ALA A 27 4.05 5.22 -2.34
CA ALA A 27 5.21 5.64 -1.56
C ALA A 27 5.41 7.16 -1.61
N ASN A 28 5.39 7.75 -2.80
CA ASN A 28 5.49 9.21 -2.96
C ASN A 28 4.36 9.97 -2.27
N LEU A 29 3.13 9.43 -2.31
CA LEU A 29 1.99 10.07 -1.64
C LEU A 29 2.13 10.01 -0.12
N GLY A 30 2.71 8.93 0.42
CA GLY A 30 3.07 8.81 1.83
C GLY A 30 4.14 9.81 2.26
N GLU A 31 5.20 9.98 1.46
CA GLU A 31 6.22 11.01 1.68
C GLU A 31 5.60 12.43 1.72
N MET A 32 4.74 12.76 0.75
CA MET A 32 4.05 14.05 0.72
C MET A 32 3.15 14.27 1.94
N ALA A 33 2.39 13.24 2.34
CA ALA A 33 1.51 13.31 3.50
C ALA A 33 2.30 13.49 4.80
N LYS A 34 3.43 12.80 4.95
CA LYS A 34 4.34 12.94 6.11
C LYS A 34 5.06 14.28 6.13
N ALA A 35 5.39 14.84 4.97
CA ALA A 35 5.99 16.16 4.83
C ALA A 35 5.00 17.32 5.05
N GLY A 36 3.71 17.03 5.33
CA GLY A 36 2.72 18.05 5.67
C GLY A 36 2.11 18.78 4.48
N PHE A 37 2.28 18.26 3.25
CA PHE A 37 1.55 18.79 2.10
C PHE A 37 0.04 18.54 2.26
N PRO A 38 -0.82 19.39 1.66
CA PRO A 38 -2.28 19.24 1.74
C PRO A 38 -2.78 18.07 0.87
N VAL A 39 -2.36 16.86 1.20
CA VAL A 39 -2.82 15.62 0.57
C VAL A 39 -4.19 15.26 1.18
N PRO A 40 -5.22 15.01 0.35
CA PRO A 40 -6.51 14.51 0.85
C PRO A 40 -6.33 13.24 1.68
N ARG A 41 -7.16 13.07 2.70
CA ARG A 41 -7.14 11.84 3.52
C ARG A 41 -7.44 10.63 2.64
N GLY A 42 -6.63 9.58 2.77
CA GLY A 42 -6.78 8.37 1.99
C GLY A 42 -5.85 7.25 2.45
N PHE A 43 -6.00 6.11 1.80
CA PHE A 43 -5.25 4.89 2.06
C PHE A 43 -4.89 4.21 0.74
N ILE A 44 -3.97 3.26 0.82
CA ILE A 44 -3.48 2.46 -0.30
C ILE A 44 -3.88 1.02 -0.04
N VAL A 45 -4.48 0.37 -1.04
CA VAL A 45 -4.67 -1.09 -1.05
C VAL A 45 -3.32 -1.72 -1.39
N THR A 46 -2.82 -2.60 -0.52
CA THR A 46 -1.47 -3.14 -0.64
C THR A 46 -1.39 -4.23 -1.71
N SER A 47 -0.18 -4.49 -2.21
CA SER A 47 0.10 -5.62 -3.11
C SER A 47 -0.24 -6.97 -2.47
N LYS A 48 -0.14 -7.09 -1.14
CA LYS A 48 -0.62 -8.26 -0.39
C LYS A 48 -2.10 -8.52 -0.67
N ALA A 49 -2.96 -7.51 -0.53
CA ALA A 49 -4.40 -7.67 -0.78
C ALA A 49 -4.71 -8.13 -2.22
N TYR A 50 -3.93 -7.67 -3.19
CA TYR A 50 -4.03 -8.14 -4.57
C TYR A 50 -3.66 -9.64 -4.69
N PHE A 51 -2.54 -10.07 -4.09
CA PHE A 51 -2.13 -11.47 -4.16
C PHE A 51 -3.06 -12.41 -3.39
N ASP A 52 -3.57 -11.98 -2.23
CA ASP A 52 -4.59 -12.72 -1.48
C ASP A 52 -5.84 -12.91 -2.35
N PHE A 53 -6.32 -11.83 -2.98
CA PHE A 53 -7.49 -11.89 -3.86
C PHE A 53 -7.28 -12.89 -5.00
N LEU A 54 -6.11 -12.88 -5.65
CA LEU A 54 -5.81 -13.84 -6.71
C LEU A 54 -5.80 -15.29 -6.22
N GLU A 55 -5.29 -15.52 -5.01
CA GLU A 55 -5.17 -16.85 -4.43
C GLU A 55 -6.52 -17.40 -3.98
N GLU A 56 -7.29 -16.61 -3.23
CA GLU A 56 -8.63 -16.99 -2.75
C GLU A 56 -9.58 -17.30 -3.91
N ASN A 57 -9.45 -16.58 -5.02
CA ASN A 57 -10.29 -16.76 -6.20
C ASN A 57 -9.70 -17.72 -7.25
N LYS A 58 -8.55 -18.34 -6.98
CA LYS A 58 -7.86 -19.27 -7.90
C LYS A 58 -7.59 -18.65 -9.28
N LEU A 59 -7.22 -17.37 -9.29
CA LEU A 59 -6.92 -16.57 -10.49
C LEU A 59 -5.43 -16.47 -10.81
N LYS A 60 -4.54 -17.03 -9.99
CA LYS A 60 -3.12 -17.19 -10.37
C LYS A 60 -3.05 -18.10 -11.60
N SER A 61 -2.45 -17.62 -12.69
CA SER A 61 -2.16 -18.46 -13.84
C SER A 61 -1.31 -19.66 -13.40
N LYS A 62 -1.62 -20.85 -13.93
CA LYS A 62 -0.77 -22.04 -13.75
C LYS A 62 0.63 -21.80 -14.29
#